data_AF-A0AAV7I559-F1
#
_entry.id   AF-A0AAV7I559-F1
#
_cell.length_a   1.000
_cell.length_b   1.000
_cell.length_c   1.000
_cell.angle_alpha   90.00
_cell.angle_beta   90.00
_cell.angle_gamma   90.00
#
_symmetry.space_group_name_H-M   'P 1'
#
loop_
_entity.id
_entity.type
_entity.pdbx_description
1 polymer ?
#
loop_
_entity_poly.entity_id
_entity_poly.type
_entity_poly.pdbx_seq_one_letter_code
_entity_poly.pdbx_strand_id
1 'polypeptide(L)'
;MASLQPLCTDAVPSNPLNLDEVWENFRFALDHVYNDRSMSQHRFMELYYQIYNYFYIFVQVKGRPPSRFFDNTAGRMTIYQKLLEYLELHVSRLFQNYSGLKNEDLLNFYLSKWQQYKISSKKFNGICAFMNRQWVYRAFEEGKIKVSDIYQLCLLAWLNFFSVMLCGPVTVAVLQLIERERNGEVLDQNLISGTVQSLIEFGETERFNFPLDGPILHFYEKYFEIYFLEHSEKYYQREASTTFAGYPESEYWNKVQQRLDQERNRAKLYGLPKSTEEKLIEICERALIPKDLESLLAACKI
;
A
#
# COMPACT_ATOMS: atom_id res chain seq x y z
N MET A 1 14.17 36.28 -16.87
CA MET A 1 12.98 36.61 -16.08
C MET A 1 11.81 36.82 -17.03
N ALA A 2 11.19 35.74 -17.49
CA ALA A 2 9.98 35.82 -18.32
C ALA A 2 8.77 35.75 -17.39
N SER A 3 8.13 36.89 -17.20
CA SER A 3 6.85 37.05 -16.53
C SER A 3 5.76 36.31 -17.30
N LEU A 4 5.29 35.19 -16.74
CA LEU A 4 4.04 34.55 -17.17
C LEU A 4 2.89 35.48 -16.75
N GLN A 5 2.33 36.21 -17.71
CA GLN A 5 1.05 36.91 -17.53
C GLN A 5 -0.08 35.88 -17.38
N PRO A 6 -1.08 36.14 -16.51
CA PRO A 6 -2.23 35.26 -16.38
C PRO A 6 -3.15 35.42 -17.59
N LEU A 7 -3.25 34.37 -18.41
CA LEU A 7 -4.25 34.25 -19.47
C LEU A 7 -5.61 33.87 -18.85
N CYS A 8 -6.36 34.88 -18.43
CA CYS A 8 -7.83 34.97 -18.48
C CYS A 8 -8.28 36.21 -17.71
N THR A 9 -8.52 37.29 -18.43
CA THR A 9 -9.38 38.41 -17.99
C THR A 9 -10.81 38.10 -18.42
N ASP A 10 -11.44 37.14 -17.78
CA ASP A 10 -12.90 36.99 -17.81
C ASP A 10 -13.41 37.10 -16.38
N ALA A 11 -14.50 37.85 -16.24
CA ALA A 11 -15.05 38.33 -14.97
C ALA A 11 -15.04 37.27 -13.86
N VAL A 12 -14.46 37.63 -12.72
CA VAL A 12 -14.58 36.86 -11.47
C VAL A 12 -16.07 36.66 -11.19
N PRO A 13 -16.59 35.42 -11.16
CA PRO A 13 -18.01 35.20 -10.87
C PRO A 13 -18.29 35.69 -9.46
N SER A 14 -19.19 36.68 -9.34
CA SER A 14 -19.59 37.36 -8.10
C SER A 14 -20.44 36.50 -7.17
N ASN A 15 -20.39 35.17 -7.28
CA ASN A 15 -21.20 34.28 -6.46
C ASN A 15 -20.36 33.72 -5.31
N PRO A 16 -20.89 33.63 -4.08
CA PRO A 16 -20.25 32.85 -3.02
C PRO A 16 -20.26 31.39 -3.47
N LEU A 17 -19.18 30.95 -4.11
CA LEU A 17 -19.00 29.61 -4.67
C LEU A 17 -19.55 28.55 -3.70
N ASN A 18 -20.51 27.77 -4.20
CA ASN A 18 -21.21 26.75 -3.43
C ASN A 18 -20.29 25.54 -3.23
N LEU A 19 -20.07 25.11 -1.98
CA LEU A 19 -19.23 23.94 -1.67
C LEU A 19 -19.68 22.67 -2.41
N ASP A 20 -20.97 22.56 -2.70
CA ASP A 20 -21.51 21.42 -3.43
C ASP A 20 -21.12 21.45 -4.91
N GLU A 21 -21.12 22.63 -5.54
CA GLU A 21 -20.65 22.80 -6.93
C GLU A 21 -19.15 22.42 -7.07
N VAL A 22 -18.37 22.74 -6.04
CA VAL A 22 -16.94 22.42 -5.96
C VAL A 22 -16.75 20.92 -5.84
N TRP A 23 -17.50 20.29 -4.95
CA TRP A 23 -17.47 18.86 -4.79
C TRP A 23 -17.88 18.13 -6.08
N GLU A 24 -18.91 18.59 -6.78
CA GLU A 24 -19.32 17.99 -8.06
C GLU A 24 -18.20 18.07 -9.12
N ASN A 25 -17.45 19.19 -9.18
CA ASN A 25 -16.28 19.29 -10.06
C ASN A 25 -15.17 18.29 -9.67
N PHE A 26 -14.90 18.12 -8.36
CA PHE A 26 -13.96 17.11 -7.87
C PHE A 26 -14.43 15.69 -8.20
N ARG A 27 -15.71 15.41 -7.96
CA ARG A 27 -16.33 14.11 -8.25
C ARG A 27 -16.23 13.78 -9.73
N PHE A 28 -16.51 14.76 -10.59
CA PHE A 28 -16.37 14.60 -12.04
C PHE A 28 -14.93 14.32 -12.45
N ALA A 29 -13.95 15.02 -11.88
CA ALA A 29 -12.53 14.75 -12.11
C ALA A 29 -12.15 13.33 -11.65
N LEU A 30 -12.62 12.90 -10.47
CA LEU A 30 -12.40 11.57 -9.92
C LEU A 30 -13.00 10.48 -10.79
N ASP A 31 -14.27 10.63 -11.19
CA ASP A 31 -14.96 9.73 -12.10
C ASP A 31 -14.16 9.59 -13.40
N HIS A 32 -13.66 10.68 -13.97
CA HIS A 32 -12.81 10.61 -15.15
C HIS A 32 -11.47 9.92 -14.91
N VAL A 33 -10.77 10.22 -13.83
CA VAL A 33 -9.43 9.65 -13.56
C VAL A 33 -9.51 8.15 -13.29
N TYR A 34 -10.51 7.70 -12.55
CA TYR A 34 -10.61 6.30 -12.15
C TYR A 34 -11.36 5.43 -13.17
N ASN A 35 -12.16 6.00 -14.08
CA ASN A 35 -12.81 5.25 -15.16
C ASN A 35 -12.00 5.24 -16.47
N ASP A 36 -11.16 6.25 -16.73
CA ASP A 36 -10.41 6.36 -17.98
C ASP A 36 -8.95 5.88 -17.82
N ARG A 37 -8.64 4.71 -18.39
CA ARG A 37 -7.29 4.14 -18.32
C ARG A 37 -6.26 4.99 -19.07
N SER A 38 -6.69 5.83 -20.02
CA SER A 38 -5.81 6.65 -20.88
C SER A 38 -6.32 8.08 -21.03
N MET A 39 -6.24 8.86 -19.96
CA MET A 39 -6.47 10.31 -20.01
C MET A 39 -5.45 11.01 -20.93
N SER A 40 -5.95 11.81 -21.89
CA SER A 40 -5.10 12.65 -22.74
C SER A 40 -4.48 13.81 -21.95
N GLN A 41 -3.33 14.32 -22.39
CA GLN A 41 -2.69 15.49 -21.77
C GLN A 41 -3.61 16.72 -21.78
N HIS A 42 -4.40 16.91 -22.85
CA HIS A 42 -5.39 17.98 -22.91
C HIS A 42 -6.42 17.86 -21.79
N ARG A 43 -6.99 16.66 -21.60
CA ARG A 43 -7.99 16.42 -20.55
C ARG A 43 -7.40 16.58 -19.15
N PHE A 44 -6.16 16.14 -18.95
CA PHE A 44 -5.44 16.35 -17.70
C PHE A 44 -5.28 17.85 -17.40
N MET A 45 -4.87 18.65 -18.38
CA MET A 45 -4.69 20.09 -18.23
C MET A 45 -6.03 20.80 -17.97
N GLU A 46 -7.10 20.40 -18.66
CA GLU A 46 -8.43 20.94 -18.44
C GLU A 46 -8.89 20.74 -16.98
N LEU A 47 -8.81 19.52 -16.46
CA LEU A 47 -9.15 19.21 -15.07
C LEU A 47 -8.25 19.95 -14.08
N TYR A 48 -6.94 20.02 -14.38
CA TYR A 48 -5.99 20.79 -13.57
C TYR A 48 -6.37 22.27 -13.50
N TYR A 49 -6.70 22.90 -14.64
CA TYR A 49 -7.07 24.31 -14.68
C TYR A 49 -8.42 24.59 -14.02
N GLN A 50 -9.39 23.67 -14.11
CA GLN A 50 -10.66 23.78 -13.38
C GLN A 50 -10.44 23.84 -11.88
N ILE A 51 -9.64 22.90 -11.34
CA ILE A 51 -9.26 22.91 -9.92
C ILE A 51 -8.42 24.15 -9.62
N TYR A 52 -7.37 24.44 -10.40
CA TYR A 52 -6.51 25.61 -10.19
C TYR A 52 -7.31 26.92 -10.10
N ASN A 53 -8.16 27.21 -11.09
CA ASN A 53 -8.95 28.44 -11.16
C ASN A 53 -9.87 28.57 -9.96
N TYR A 54 -10.53 27.48 -9.56
CA TYR A 54 -11.39 27.47 -8.40
C TYR A 54 -10.61 27.86 -7.11
N PHE A 55 -9.48 27.21 -6.85
CA PHE A 55 -8.67 27.47 -5.66
C PHE A 55 -7.99 28.83 -5.71
N TYR A 56 -7.54 29.26 -6.88
CA TYR A 56 -6.90 30.56 -7.10
C TYR A 56 -7.89 31.71 -6.86
N ILE A 57 -9.09 31.65 -7.44
CA ILE A 57 -10.16 32.65 -7.21
C ILE A 57 -10.50 32.71 -5.73
N PHE A 58 -10.60 31.56 -5.05
CA PHE A 58 -10.89 31.54 -3.62
C PHE A 58 -9.84 32.29 -2.79
N VAL A 59 -8.55 32.05 -3.05
CA VAL A 59 -7.44 32.70 -2.34
C VAL A 59 -7.44 34.21 -2.61
N GLN A 60 -7.70 34.64 -3.85
CA GLN A 60 -7.74 36.05 -4.24
C GLN A 60 -8.93 36.80 -3.61
N VAL A 61 -10.12 36.20 -3.60
CA VAL A 61 -11.35 36.86 -3.14
C VAL A 61 -11.46 36.92 -1.61
N LYS A 62 -10.99 35.88 -0.90
CA LYS A 62 -11.17 35.77 0.56
C LYS A 62 -9.90 36.08 1.36
N GLY A 63 -8.75 36.27 0.69
CA GLY A 63 -7.45 36.56 1.32
C GLY A 63 -6.92 35.45 2.24
N ARG A 64 -7.64 34.32 2.34
CA ARG A 64 -7.33 33.15 3.17
C ARG A 64 -7.80 31.90 2.43
N PRO A 65 -7.13 30.75 2.61
CA PRO A 65 -7.71 29.47 2.18
C PRO A 65 -9.08 29.28 2.89
N PRO A 66 -10.04 28.58 2.28
CA PRO A 66 -11.33 28.30 2.91
C PRO A 66 -11.08 27.48 4.16
N SER A 67 -11.37 28.04 5.33
CA SER A 67 -11.38 27.28 6.58
C SER A 67 -12.25 26.02 6.45
N ARG A 68 -13.32 26.07 5.65
CA ARG A 68 -14.28 24.97 5.41
C ARG A 68 -13.72 23.71 4.71
N PHE A 69 -12.46 23.69 4.30
CA PHE A 69 -11.81 22.48 3.78
C PHE A 69 -11.26 21.54 4.86
N PHE A 70 -11.06 22.05 6.08
CA PHE A 70 -10.54 21.28 7.22
C PHE A 70 -11.30 21.59 8.53
N ASP A 71 -12.01 22.70 8.61
CA ASP A 71 -12.71 23.16 9.80
C ASP A 71 -14.11 22.53 9.86
N ASN A 72 -14.29 21.59 10.80
CA ASN A 72 -15.53 20.84 11.04
C ASN A 72 -16.55 21.64 11.88
N THR A 73 -16.45 22.97 11.87
CA THR A 73 -17.36 23.83 12.64
C THR A 73 -18.76 23.72 12.04
N ALA A 74 -19.71 23.25 12.85
CA ALA A 74 -21.14 23.06 12.53
C ALA A 74 -21.53 21.76 11.77
N GLY A 75 -20.79 20.66 11.90
CA GLY A 75 -21.25 19.33 11.46
C GLY A 75 -21.41 19.17 9.95
N ARG A 76 -20.74 20.03 9.16
CA ARG A 76 -20.69 19.92 7.69
C ARG A 76 -19.40 19.22 7.29
N MET A 77 -19.53 18.17 6.47
CA MET A 77 -18.36 17.45 5.96
C MET A 77 -17.47 18.36 5.13
N THR A 78 -16.17 18.28 5.39
CA THR A 78 -15.17 18.97 4.60
C THR A 78 -15.00 18.29 3.24
N ILE A 79 -14.46 19.00 2.23
CA ILE A 79 -14.16 18.39 0.92
C ILE A 79 -13.16 17.22 1.07
N TYR A 80 -12.27 17.29 2.07
CA TYR A 80 -11.35 16.20 2.39
C TYR A 80 -12.10 14.94 2.87
N GLN A 81 -13.13 15.10 3.71
CA GLN A 81 -13.97 13.99 4.16
C GLN A 81 -14.84 13.43 3.03
N LYS A 82 -15.46 14.29 2.21
CA LYS A 82 -16.21 13.85 1.02
C LYS A 82 -15.31 13.08 0.03
N LEU A 83 -14.07 13.53 -0.15
CA LEU A 83 -13.06 12.87 -0.97
C LEU A 83 -12.72 11.49 -0.42
N LEU A 84 -12.45 11.37 0.89
CA LEU A 84 -12.16 10.09 1.52
C LEU A 84 -13.33 9.11 1.38
N GLU A 85 -14.56 9.54 1.66
CA GLU A 85 -15.76 8.71 1.50
C GLU A 85 -15.94 8.22 0.06
N TYR A 86 -15.74 9.11 -0.92
CA TYR A 86 -15.78 8.74 -2.33
C TYR A 86 -14.72 7.68 -2.67
N LEU A 87 -13.48 7.85 -2.18
CA LEU A 87 -12.38 6.92 -2.43
C LEU A 87 -12.67 5.55 -1.79
N GLU A 88 -13.14 5.51 -0.55
CA GLU A 88 -13.51 4.26 0.14
C GLU A 88 -14.66 3.53 -0.58
N LEU A 89 -15.66 4.27 -1.06
CA LEU A 89 -16.75 3.73 -1.86
C LEU A 89 -16.25 3.22 -3.22
N HIS A 90 -15.34 3.96 -3.87
CA HIS A 90 -14.74 3.55 -5.13
C HIS A 90 -13.94 2.26 -4.97
N VAL A 91 -13.07 2.17 -3.96
CA VAL A 91 -12.33 0.94 -3.64
C VAL A 91 -13.30 -0.20 -3.38
N SER A 92 -14.34 0.01 -2.57
CA SER A 92 -15.38 -1.00 -2.33
C SER A 92 -16.04 -1.49 -3.62
N ARG A 93 -16.32 -0.59 -4.57
CA ARG A 93 -16.86 -0.95 -5.90
C ARG A 93 -15.89 -1.77 -6.74
N LEU A 94 -14.58 -1.50 -6.67
CA LEU A 94 -13.57 -2.28 -7.39
C LEU A 94 -13.58 -3.76 -7.01
N PHE A 95 -14.01 -4.07 -5.78
CA PHE A 95 -14.04 -5.41 -5.21
C PHE A 95 -15.47 -6.00 -5.09
N GLN A 96 -16.49 -5.43 -5.73
CA GLN A 96 -17.84 -6.02 -5.71
C GLN A 96 -17.92 -7.43 -6.34
N ASN A 97 -17.10 -7.69 -7.36
CA ASN A 97 -17.05 -8.99 -8.05
C ASN A 97 -15.97 -9.94 -7.47
N TYR A 98 -15.44 -9.61 -6.29
CA TYR A 98 -14.38 -10.38 -5.64
C TYR A 98 -14.86 -11.71 -5.05
N SER A 99 -16.14 -11.80 -4.67
CA SER A 99 -16.69 -12.90 -3.89
C SER A 99 -16.51 -14.25 -4.60
N GLY A 100 -15.52 -15.02 -4.18
CA GLY A 100 -15.26 -16.38 -4.67
C GLY A 100 -13.87 -16.61 -5.26
N LEU A 101 -13.08 -15.56 -5.52
CA LEU A 101 -11.70 -15.72 -5.96
C LEU A 101 -10.82 -16.28 -4.83
N LYS A 102 -9.92 -17.20 -5.17
CA LYS A 102 -8.99 -17.85 -4.23
C LYS A 102 -7.58 -17.91 -4.83
N ASN A 103 -6.58 -18.10 -3.97
CA ASN A 103 -5.19 -18.40 -4.36
C ASN A 103 -4.64 -17.40 -5.40
N GLU A 104 -4.15 -17.90 -6.54
CA GLU A 104 -3.51 -17.09 -7.58
C GLU A 104 -4.48 -16.13 -8.26
N ASP A 105 -5.73 -16.55 -8.50
CA ASP A 105 -6.75 -15.69 -9.13
C ASP A 105 -7.05 -14.48 -8.24
N LEU A 106 -7.11 -14.71 -6.93
CA LEU A 106 -7.24 -13.67 -5.92
C LEU A 106 -6.07 -12.69 -5.98
N LEU A 107 -4.83 -13.18 -5.94
CA LEU A 107 -3.65 -12.30 -5.95
C LEU A 107 -3.50 -11.54 -7.26
N ASN A 108 -3.74 -12.19 -8.40
CA ASN A 108 -3.76 -11.55 -9.71
C ASN A 108 -4.78 -10.41 -9.78
N PHE A 109 -6.01 -10.69 -9.34
CA PHE A 109 -7.07 -9.69 -9.30
C PHE A 109 -6.68 -8.52 -8.38
N TYR A 110 -6.23 -8.82 -7.16
CA TYR A 110 -5.79 -7.84 -6.18
C TYR A 110 -4.67 -6.94 -6.74
N LEU A 111 -3.58 -7.52 -7.24
CA LEU A 111 -2.43 -6.76 -7.76
C LEU A 111 -2.80 -5.92 -8.98
N SER A 112 -3.62 -6.46 -9.88
CA SER A 112 -4.11 -5.72 -11.05
C SER A 112 -4.94 -4.50 -10.64
N LYS A 113 -5.85 -4.65 -9.67
CA LYS A 113 -6.64 -3.54 -9.13
C LYS A 113 -5.78 -2.54 -8.38
N TRP A 114 -4.82 -3.01 -7.58
CA TRP A 114 -3.89 -2.17 -6.83
C TRP A 114 -3.06 -1.27 -7.76
N GLN A 115 -2.46 -1.85 -8.80
CA GLN A 115 -1.64 -1.08 -9.76
C GLN A 115 -2.48 -0.06 -10.54
N GLN A 116 -3.68 -0.44 -11.00
CA GLN A 116 -4.60 0.47 -11.68
C GLN A 116 -5.02 1.63 -10.79
N TYR A 117 -5.36 1.33 -9.53
CA TYR A 117 -5.71 2.34 -8.54
C TYR A 117 -4.54 3.27 -8.29
N LYS A 118 -3.33 2.75 -7.99
CA LYS A 118 -2.12 3.56 -7.79
C LYS A 118 -1.83 4.54 -8.93
N ILE A 119 -1.87 4.05 -10.16
CA ILE A 119 -1.61 4.89 -11.34
C ILE A 119 -2.63 6.03 -11.42
N SER A 120 -3.91 5.71 -11.20
CA SER A 120 -5.01 6.68 -11.21
C SER A 120 -4.87 7.69 -10.06
N SER A 121 -4.55 7.23 -8.85
CA SER A 121 -4.30 8.06 -7.67
C SER A 121 -3.12 9.02 -7.89
N LYS A 122 -2.03 8.58 -8.54
CA LYS A 122 -0.91 9.47 -8.89
C LYS A 122 -1.31 10.54 -9.90
N LYS A 123 -2.12 10.20 -10.91
CA LYS A 123 -2.67 11.18 -11.86
C LYS A 123 -3.56 12.20 -11.14
N PHE A 124 -4.47 11.73 -10.29
CA PHE A 124 -5.36 12.59 -9.51
C PHE A 124 -4.59 13.53 -8.58
N ASN A 125 -3.55 13.04 -7.91
CA ASN A 125 -2.64 13.85 -7.11
C ASN A 125 -1.96 14.96 -7.93
N GLY A 126 -1.59 14.66 -9.18
CA GLY A 126 -1.05 15.64 -10.13
C GLY A 126 -2.06 16.73 -10.52
N ILE A 127 -3.30 16.34 -10.82
CA ILE A 127 -4.41 17.28 -11.11
C ILE A 127 -4.61 18.23 -9.92
N CYS A 128 -4.46 17.72 -8.70
CA CYS A 128 -4.63 18.50 -7.48
C CYS A 128 -3.32 19.09 -6.92
N ALA A 129 -2.23 19.12 -7.70
CA ALA A 129 -0.92 19.55 -7.22
C ALA A 129 -0.91 20.99 -6.67
N PHE A 130 -1.74 21.88 -7.21
CA PHE A 130 -1.88 23.23 -6.70
C PHE A 130 -2.49 23.25 -5.29
N MET A 131 -3.53 22.44 -5.05
CA MET A 131 -4.14 22.28 -3.73
C MET A 131 -3.13 21.72 -2.72
N ASN A 132 -2.35 20.69 -3.09
CA ASN A 132 -1.30 20.15 -2.23
C ASN A 132 -0.28 21.23 -1.84
N ARG A 133 0.23 22.00 -2.80
CA ARG A 133 1.26 23.01 -2.53
C ARG A 133 0.76 24.17 -1.70
N GLN A 134 -0.41 24.70 -2.03
CA GLN A 134 -0.87 25.94 -1.41
C GLN A 134 -1.61 25.70 -0.10
N TRP A 135 -2.27 24.56 0.07
CA TRP A 135 -3.22 24.38 1.17
C TRP A 135 -2.85 23.24 2.11
N VAL A 136 -2.38 22.09 1.61
CA VAL A 136 -1.89 21.00 2.49
C VAL A 136 -0.68 21.48 3.30
N TYR A 137 0.25 22.18 2.65
CA TYR A 137 1.42 22.76 3.31
C TYR A 137 1.04 23.84 4.35
N ARG A 138 0.06 24.71 4.07
CA ARG A 138 -0.37 25.76 5.00
C ARG A 138 -1.18 25.22 6.19
N ALA A 139 -2.04 24.23 5.97
CA ALA A 139 -2.79 23.57 7.05
C ALA A 139 -1.84 22.83 8.02
N PHE A 140 -0.75 22.25 7.49
CA PHE A 140 0.34 21.70 8.29
C PHE A 140 1.05 22.77 9.15
N GLU A 141 1.39 23.93 8.58
CA GLU A 141 2.01 25.04 9.32
C GLU A 141 1.09 25.64 10.41
N GLU A 142 -0.23 25.62 10.20
CA GLU A 142 -1.22 26.12 11.18
C GLU A 142 -1.52 25.12 12.33
N GLY A 143 -0.88 23.94 12.34
CA GLY A 143 -1.06 22.92 13.37
C GLY A 143 -2.46 22.27 13.39
N LYS A 144 -3.29 22.57 12.38
CA LYS A 144 -4.65 22.03 12.24
C LYS A 144 -4.59 20.78 11.39
N ILE A 145 -4.41 19.64 12.07
CA ILE A 145 -4.42 18.28 11.53
C ILE A 145 -3.14 17.95 10.76
N LYS A 146 -2.67 16.71 10.90
CA LYS A 146 -1.69 16.11 9.99
C LYS A 146 -2.35 15.92 8.63
N VAL A 147 -2.45 16.99 7.86
CA VAL A 147 -3.01 16.93 6.52
C VAL A 147 -2.00 16.22 5.63
N SER A 148 -2.33 15.00 5.27
CA SER A 148 -1.58 14.25 4.28
C SER A 148 -1.95 14.73 2.89
N ASP A 149 -1.00 14.68 1.96
CA ASP A 149 -1.29 14.99 0.56
C ASP A 149 -2.39 14.08 0.00
N ILE A 150 -2.94 14.46 -1.15
CA ILE A 150 -4.07 13.74 -1.75
C ILE A 150 -3.70 12.32 -2.17
N TYR A 151 -2.43 12.08 -2.53
CA TYR A 151 -1.99 10.73 -2.84
C TYR A 151 -2.04 9.85 -1.59
N GLN A 152 -1.55 10.34 -0.46
CA GLN A 152 -1.61 9.65 0.83
C GLN A 152 -3.04 9.37 1.27
N LEU A 153 -3.99 10.28 0.99
CA LEU A 153 -5.41 10.02 1.18
C LEU A 153 -5.91 8.83 0.35
N CYS A 154 -5.53 8.77 -0.92
CA CYS A 154 -5.91 7.67 -1.80
C CYS A 154 -5.36 6.34 -1.27
N LEU A 155 -4.11 6.33 -0.78
CA LEU A 155 -3.51 5.14 -0.17
C LEU A 155 -4.22 4.76 1.14
N LEU A 156 -4.62 5.74 1.96
CA LEU A 156 -5.37 5.51 3.19
C LEU A 156 -6.72 4.84 2.93
N ALA A 157 -7.48 5.32 1.93
CA ALA A 157 -8.75 4.71 1.55
C ALA A 157 -8.59 3.25 1.13
N TRP A 158 -7.53 2.94 0.37
CA TRP A 158 -7.20 1.57 -0.01
C TRP A 158 -6.82 0.72 1.22
N LEU A 159 -6.00 1.26 2.10
CA LEU A 159 -5.54 0.60 3.31
C LEU A 159 -6.69 0.24 4.26
N ASN A 160 -7.62 1.17 4.47
CA ASN A 160 -8.83 0.95 5.28
C ASN A 160 -9.62 -0.24 4.73
N PHE A 161 -9.85 -0.28 3.42
CA PHE A 161 -10.55 -1.40 2.79
C PHE A 161 -9.74 -2.70 2.89
N PHE A 162 -8.44 -2.66 2.60
CA PHE A 162 -7.58 -3.84 2.60
C PHE A 162 -7.52 -4.49 3.98
N SER A 163 -7.31 -3.69 5.03
CA SER A 163 -7.18 -4.19 6.41
C SER A 163 -8.44 -4.91 6.91
N VAL A 164 -9.62 -4.46 6.51
CA VAL A 164 -10.90 -5.05 6.91
C VAL A 164 -11.29 -6.23 6.02
N MET A 165 -11.16 -6.11 4.71
CA MET A 165 -11.78 -7.04 3.76
C MET A 165 -10.81 -8.04 3.11
N LEU A 166 -9.56 -7.65 2.87
CA LEU A 166 -8.64 -8.42 2.03
C LEU A 166 -7.45 -9.02 2.78
N CYS A 167 -7.07 -8.46 3.92
CA CYS A 167 -5.86 -8.85 4.63
C CYS A 167 -5.80 -10.35 4.91
N GLY A 168 -6.83 -10.92 5.56
CA GLY A 168 -6.86 -12.36 5.84
C GLY A 168 -6.75 -13.23 4.58
N PRO A 169 -7.66 -13.09 3.60
CA PRO A 169 -7.64 -13.88 2.37
C PRO A 169 -6.33 -13.75 1.58
N VAL A 170 -5.79 -12.54 1.45
CA VAL A 170 -4.54 -12.28 0.71
C VAL A 170 -3.36 -12.91 1.42
N THR A 171 -3.23 -12.74 2.75
CA THR A 171 -2.15 -13.36 3.52
C THR A 171 -2.21 -14.88 3.40
N VAL A 172 -3.39 -15.49 3.55
CA VAL A 172 -3.55 -16.96 3.38
C VAL A 172 -3.14 -17.42 1.99
N ALA A 173 -3.58 -16.71 0.94
CA ALA A 173 -3.25 -17.08 -0.44
C ALA A 173 -1.73 -16.99 -0.72
N VAL A 174 -1.04 -15.97 -0.21
CA VAL A 174 0.42 -15.85 -0.37
C VAL A 174 1.15 -16.97 0.37
N LEU A 175 0.76 -17.27 1.62
CA LEU A 175 1.41 -18.34 2.40
C LEU A 175 1.25 -19.71 1.74
N GLN A 176 0.07 -19.99 1.18
CA GLN A 176 -0.19 -21.21 0.43
C GLN A 176 0.67 -21.32 -0.83
N LEU A 177 0.88 -20.22 -1.55
CA LEU A 177 1.79 -20.22 -2.70
C LEU A 177 3.24 -20.48 -2.30
N ILE A 178 3.69 -19.89 -1.21
CA ILE A 178 5.04 -20.15 -0.68
C ILE A 178 5.20 -21.62 -0.28
N GLU A 179 4.22 -22.22 0.39
CA GLU A 179 4.27 -23.66 0.74
C GLU A 179 4.32 -24.56 -0.50
N ARG A 180 3.51 -24.27 -1.52
CA ARG A 180 3.52 -24.97 -2.82
C ARG A 180 4.87 -24.84 -3.53
N GLU A 181 5.47 -23.64 -3.50
CA GLU A 181 6.81 -23.41 -4.06
C GLU A 181 7.90 -24.19 -3.30
N ARG A 182 7.79 -24.31 -1.97
CA ARG A 182 8.70 -25.12 -1.14
C ARG A 182 8.61 -26.61 -1.49
N ASN A 183 7.42 -27.08 -1.84
CA ASN A 183 7.16 -28.44 -2.30
C ASN A 183 7.63 -28.69 -3.75
N GLY A 184 8.17 -27.68 -4.44
CA GLY A 184 8.76 -27.81 -5.78
C GLY A 184 7.83 -27.45 -6.93
N GLU A 185 6.65 -26.89 -6.66
CA GLU A 185 5.81 -26.32 -7.72
C GLU A 185 6.47 -25.09 -8.34
N VAL A 186 6.46 -25.00 -9.67
CA VAL A 186 6.92 -23.81 -10.40
C VAL A 186 5.77 -22.82 -10.47
N LEU A 187 5.93 -21.67 -9.80
CA LEU A 187 4.89 -20.65 -9.64
C LEU A 187 5.37 -19.28 -10.12
N ASP A 188 4.43 -18.38 -10.36
CA ASP A 188 4.76 -16.98 -10.65
C ASP A 188 5.17 -16.25 -9.37
N GLN A 189 6.48 -16.19 -9.12
CA GLN A 189 7.08 -15.49 -7.98
C GLN A 189 6.73 -13.99 -7.95
N ASN A 190 6.31 -13.39 -9.07
CA ASN A 190 5.89 -11.99 -9.11
C ASN A 190 4.59 -11.77 -8.31
N LEU A 191 3.75 -12.79 -8.14
CA LEU A 191 2.56 -12.68 -7.30
C LEU A 191 2.91 -12.51 -5.83
N ILE A 192 3.89 -13.29 -5.36
CA ILE A 192 4.38 -13.21 -3.98
C ILE A 192 5.10 -11.87 -3.79
N SER A 193 6.07 -11.59 -4.65
CA SER A 193 6.86 -10.34 -4.59
C SER A 193 5.97 -9.10 -4.68
N GLY A 194 5.07 -9.02 -5.67
CA GLY A 194 4.16 -7.90 -5.83
C GLY A 194 3.23 -7.70 -4.63
N THR A 195 2.77 -8.79 -4.00
CA THR A 195 1.91 -8.70 -2.81
C THR A 195 2.71 -8.23 -1.60
N VAL A 196 3.89 -8.79 -1.35
CA VAL A 196 4.81 -8.35 -0.30
C VAL A 196 5.14 -6.86 -0.44
N GLN A 197 5.53 -6.43 -1.64
CA GLN A 197 5.86 -5.01 -1.88
C GLN A 197 4.67 -4.09 -1.62
N SER A 198 3.45 -4.51 -1.94
CA SER A 198 2.25 -3.72 -1.63
C SER A 198 2.04 -3.54 -0.13
N LEU A 199 2.33 -4.56 0.69
CA LEU A 199 2.21 -4.50 2.14
C LEU A 199 3.28 -3.61 2.79
N ILE A 200 4.50 -3.61 2.23
CA ILE A 200 5.58 -2.71 2.67
C ILE A 200 5.21 -1.25 2.38
N GLU A 201 4.70 -0.96 1.17
CA GLU A 201 4.24 0.38 0.78
C GLU A 201 3.12 0.90 1.70
N PHE A 202 2.25 0.00 2.21
CA PHE A 202 1.23 0.36 3.20
C PHE A 202 1.82 0.76 4.55
N GLY A 203 2.85 0.05 5.04
CA GLY A 203 3.53 0.42 6.27
C GLY A 203 4.14 1.83 6.20
N GLU A 204 4.74 2.17 5.06
CA GLU A 204 5.25 3.52 4.81
C GLU A 204 4.12 4.57 4.87
N THR A 205 2.96 4.26 4.29
CA THR A 205 1.78 5.14 4.26
C THR A 205 1.20 5.41 5.66
N GLU A 206 1.09 4.40 6.52
CA GLU A 206 0.55 4.55 7.88
C GLU A 206 1.33 5.59 8.69
N ARG A 207 2.65 5.61 8.55
CA ARG A 207 3.55 6.53 9.28
C ARG A 207 3.34 7.99 8.90
N PHE A 208 3.00 8.27 7.64
CA PHE A 208 2.74 9.65 7.19
C PHE A 208 1.41 10.16 7.74
N ASN A 209 0.37 9.32 7.71
CA ASN A 209 -1.00 9.70 8.06
C ASN A 209 -1.25 9.71 9.57
N PHE A 210 -0.66 8.75 10.29
CA PHE A 210 -0.76 8.63 11.73
C PHE A 210 0.65 8.78 12.32
N PRO A 211 0.89 9.71 13.27
CA PRO A 211 2.09 9.67 14.10
C PRO A 211 1.97 8.44 14.99
N LEU A 212 2.23 7.27 14.43
CA LEU A 212 2.44 6.08 15.21
C LEU A 212 3.89 6.18 15.70
N ASP A 213 4.06 6.17 17.01
CA ASP A 213 5.34 5.84 17.63
C ASP A 213 5.62 4.35 17.35
N GLY A 214 6.05 4.04 16.13
CA GLY A 214 6.21 2.67 15.64
C GLY A 214 7.08 2.59 14.38
N PRO A 215 7.66 1.40 14.11
CA PRO A 215 8.52 1.19 12.95
C PRO A 215 7.75 1.29 11.63
N ILE A 216 8.44 1.71 10.56
CA ILE A 216 7.89 1.89 9.19
C ILE A 216 7.19 0.62 8.67
N LEU A 217 7.59 -0.55 9.15
CA LEU A 217 7.08 -1.84 8.68
C LEU A 217 5.88 -2.35 9.48
N HIS A 218 5.30 -1.59 10.43
CA HIS A 218 4.29 -2.09 11.36
C HIS A 218 3.13 -2.84 10.68
N PHE A 219 2.58 -2.31 9.59
CA PHE A 219 1.53 -2.98 8.83
C PHE A 219 1.98 -4.33 8.25
N TYR A 220 3.12 -4.33 7.57
CA TYR A 220 3.73 -5.54 6.99
C TYR A 220 4.05 -6.58 8.06
N GLU A 221 4.62 -6.16 9.19
CA GLU A 221 4.97 -7.03 10.31
C GLU A 221 3.71 -7.69 10.89
N LYS A 222 2.69 -6.88 11.18
CA LYS A 222 1.45 -7.31 11.80
C LYS A 222 0.63 -8.27 10.93
N TYR A 223 0.57 -8.01 9.62
CA TYR A 223 -0.37 -8.69 8.73
C TYR A 223 0.27 -9.74 7.82
N PHE A 224 1.60 -9.79 7.74
CA PHE A 224 2.32 -10.79 6.94
C PHE A 224 3.50 -11.41 7.67
N GLU A 225 4.47 -10.62 8.17
CA GLU A 225 5.74 -11.18 8.67
C GLU A 225 5.53 -12.23 9.75
N ILE A 226 4.70 -11.93 10.76
CA ILE A 226 4.45 -12.84 11.88
C ILE A 226 3.90 -14.20 11.37
N TYR A 227 2.90 -14.16 10.49
CA TYR A 227 2.28 -15.37 9.95
C TYR A 227 3.23 -16.11 9.00
N PHE A 228 4.01 -15.40 8.20
CA PHE A 228 5.01 -15.98 7.32
C PHE A 228 6.09 -16.73 8.08
N LEU A 229 6.62 -16.14 9.15
CA LEU A 229 7.63 -16.78 10.00
C LEU A 229 7.05 -18.00 10.73
N GLU A 230 5.86 -17.89 11.33
CA GLU A 230 5.19 -19.01 12.01
C GLU A 230 4.89 -20.16 11.04
N HIS A 231 4.39 -19.86 9.85
CA HIS A 231 4.10 -20.87 8.83
C HIS A 231 5.38 -21.56 8.34
N SER A 232 6.48 -20.81 8.22
CA SER A 232 7.79 -21.34 7.81
C SER A 232 8.38 -22.26 8.89
N GLU A 233 8.28 -21.88 10.17
CA GLU A 233 8.69 -22.73 11.28
C GLU A 233 7.95 -24.07 11.27
N LYS A 234 6.61 -24.03 11.18
CA LYS A 234 5.77 -25.25 11.15
C LYS A 234 6.01 -26.11 9.93
N TYR A 235 6.34 -25.51 8.78
CA TYR A 235 6.71 -26.25 7.58
C TYR A 235 7.99 -27.05 7.83
N TYR A 236 9.04 -26.40 8.31
CA TYR A 236 10.34 -27.04 8.50
C TYR A 236 10.39 -28.02 9.68
N GLN A 237 9.62 -27.78 10.75
CA GLN A 237 9.45 -28.77 11.83
C GLN A 237 8.81 -30.07 11.30
N ARG A 238 7.79 -29.95 10.43
CA ARG A 238 7.18 -31.12 9.77
C ARG A 238 8.17 -31.79 8.81
N GLU A 239 8.88 -31.02 8.01
CA GLU A 239 9.87 -31.58 7.06
C GLU A 239 10.98 -32.34 7.79
N ALA A 240 11.54 -31.77 8.87
CA ALA A 240 12.57 -32.41 9.68
C ALA A 240 12.08 -33.72 10.32
N SER A 241 10.88 -33.71 10.91
CA SER A 241 10.32 -34.89 11.60
C SER A 241 9.86 -36.01 10.65
N THR A 242 9.51 -35.69 9.40
CA THR A 242 8.96 -36.67 8.45
C THR A 242 9.96 -37.13 7.41
N THR A 243 10.66 -36.19 6.77
CA THR A 243 11.50 -36.45 5.61
C THR A 243 12.90 -36.84 6.03
N PHE A 244 13.41 -36.24 7.10
CA PHE A 244 14.80 -36.41 7.51
C PHE A 244 15.02 -37.45 8.62
N ALA A 245 13.95 -37.96 9.24
CA ALA A 245 14.03 -38.92 10.35
C ALA A 245 14.77 -40.24 10.03
N GLY A 246 15.00 -40.55 8.75
CA GLY A 246 15.73 -41.74 8.30
C GLY A 246 17.04 -41.46 7.57
N TYR A 247 17.49 -40.21 7.46
CA TYR A 247 18.70 -39.87 6.72
C TYR A 247 19.97 -40.08 7.54
N PRO A 248 21.08 -40.55 6.91
CA PRO A 248 22.40 -40.48 7.50
C PRO A 248 22.77 -39.04 7.86
N GLU A 249 23.51 -38.85 8.95
CA GLU A 249 23.84 -37.52 9.47
C GLU A 249 24.50 -36.60 8.43
N SER A 250 25.41 -37.12 7.60
CA SER A 250 26.05 -36.32 6.54
C SER A 250 25.06 -35.84 5.47
N GLU A 251 24.08 -36.67 5.09
CA GLU A 251 23.05 -36.29 4.12
C GLU A 251 22.04 -35.32 4.72
N TYR A 252 21.75 -35.46 6.01
CA TYR A 252 20.92 -34.53 6.78
C TYR A 252 21.49 -33.11 6.70
N TRP A 253 22.76 -32.93 7.03
CA TRP A 253 23.40 -31.62 7.03
C TRP A 253 23.45 -30.97 5.65
N ASN A 254 23.75 -31.75 4.61
CA ASN A 254 23.71 -31.27 3.23
C ASN A 254 22.31 -30.77 2.85
N LYS A 255 21.26 -31.47 3.29
CA LYS A 255 19.87 -31.06 3.05
C LYS A 255 19.47 -29.81 3.84
N VAL A 256 19.88 -29.69 5.10
CA VAL A 256 19.65 -28.48 5.90
C VAL A 256 20.27 -27.27 5.22
N GLN A 257 21.55 -27.34 4.84
CA GLN A 257 22.23 -26.24 4.14
C GLN A 257 21.53 -25.89 2.82
N GLN A 258 21.15 -26.91 2.04
CA GLN A 258 20.38 -26.70 0.81
C GLN A 258 19.06 -25.96 1.06
N ARG A 259 18.32 -26.29 2.13
CA ARG A 259 17.06 -25.61 2.48
C ARG A 259 17.29 -24.17 2.92
N LEU A 260 18.31 -23.92 3.74
CA LEU A 260 18.67 -22.56 4.16
C LEU A 260 19.05 -21.68 2.97
N ASP A 261 19.86 -22.20 2.03
CA ASP A 261 20.22 -21.47 0.81
C ASP A 261 18.99 -21.18 -0.07
N GLN A 262 18.06 -22.13 -0.18
CA GLN A 262 16.80 -21.90 -0.88
C GLN A 262 15.97 -20.79 -0.24
N GLU A 263 15.86 -20.74 1.09
CA GLU A 263 15.11 -19.69 1.78
C GLU A 263 15.80 -18.32 1.68
N ARG A 264 17.13 -18.26 1.74
CA ARG A 264 17.88 -17.01 1.44
C ARG A 264 17.57 -16.50 0.05
N ASN A 265 17.53 -17.40 -0.94
CA ASN A 265 17.21 -17.04 -2.31
C ASN A 265 15.74 -16.59 -2.47
N ARG A 266 14.79 -17.31 -1.84
CA ARG A 266 13.36 -16.92 -1.83
C ARG A 266 13.16 -15.55 -1.18
N ALA A 267 13.78 -15.30 -0.03
CA ALA A 267 13.69 -14.01 0.66
C ALA A 267 14.13 -12.85 -0.25
N LYS A 268 15.22 -13.03 -1.01
CA LYS A 268 15.67 -12.04 -2.00
C LYS A 268 14.70 -11.89 -3.17
N LEU A 269 14.19 -12.99 -3.72
CA LEU A 269 13.27 -12.97 -4.87
C LEU A 269 11.92 -12.31 -4.53
N TYR A 270 11.41 -12.56 -3.33
CA TYR A 270 10.19 -11.91 -2.83
C TYR A 270 10.44 -10.45 -2.43
N GLY A 271 11.69 -10.02 -2.33
CA GLY A 271 12.07 -8.69 -1.88
C GLY A 271 11.71 -8.43 -0.41
N LEU A 272 11.89 -9.43 0.46
CA LEU A 272 11.65 -9.30 1.89
C LEU A 272 12.62 -8.28 2.52
N PRO A 273 12.21 -7.53 3.56
CA PRO A 273 13.12 -6.70 4.33
C PRO A 273 14.26 -7.53 4.92
N LYS A 274 15.45 -6.92 5.07
CA LYS A 274 16.64 -7.60 5.58
C LYS A 274 16.42 -8.20 6.97
N SER A 275 15.69 -7.48 7.84
CA SER A 275 15.30 -7.95 9.16
C SER A 275 14.44 -9.21 9.10
N THR A 276 13.53 -9.33 8.13
CA THR A 276 12.72 -10.53 7.93
C THR A 276 13.55 -11.69 7.41
N GLU A 277 14.49 -11.45 6.48
CA GLU A 277 15.41 -12.48 6.00
C GLU A 277 16.19 -13.09 7.16
N GLU A 278 16.77 -12.25 8.04
CA GLU A 278 17.55 -12.72 9.19
C GLU A 278 16.70 -13.56 10.15
N LYS A 279 15.52 -13.08 10.53
CA LYS A 279 14.56 -13.83 11.38
C LYS A 279 14.12 -15.15 10.73
N LEU A 280 13.87 -15.16 9.41
CA LEU A 280 13.47 -16.35 8.67
C LEU A 280 14.55 -17.42 8.76
N ILE A 281 15.81 -17.05 8.52
CA ILE A 281 16.92 -18.00 8.56
C ILE A 281 17.11 -18.55 9.98
N GLU A 282 17.08 -17.70 11.01
CA GLU A 282 17.18 -18.15 12.40
C GLU A 282 16.09 -19.16 12.77
N ILE A 283 14.85 -18.91 12.33
CA ILE A 283 13.72 -19.80 12.56
C ILE A 283 13.87 -21.12 11.78
N CYS A 284 14.31 -21.07 10.54
CA CYS A 284 14.56 -22.25 9.73
C CYS A 284 15.68 -23.10 10.33
N GLU A 285 16.76 -22.48 10.81
CA GLU A 285 17.85 -23.16 11.52
C GLU A 285 17.32 -23.84 12.77
N ARG A 286 16.57 -23.13 13.63
CA ARG A 286 15.97 -23.71 14.84
C ARG A 286 15.00 -24.86 14.55
N ALA A 287 14.23 -24.76 13.46
CA ALA A 287 13.26 -25.78 13.07
C ALA A 287 13.92 -27.03 12.47
N LEU A 288 15.04 -26.85 11.75
CA LEU A 288 15.75 -27.90 11.04
C LEU A 288 16.90 -28.52 11.82
N ILE A 289 17.43 -27.87 12.85
CA ILE A 289 18.56 -28.36 13.64
C ILE A 289 18.02 -28.90 14.97
N PRO A 290 18.02 -30.23 15.18
CA PRO A 290 17.62 -30.81 16.46
C PRO A 290 18.57 -30.37 17.57
N LYS A 291 18.04 -30.11 18.76
CA LYS A 291 18.84 -29.73 19.95
C LYS A 291 19.96 -30.73 20.25
N ASP A 292 19.75 -32.01 19.93
CA ASP A 292 20.74 -33.06 20.15
C ASP A 292 21.95 -32.91 19.20
N LEU A 293 21.74 -32.39 18.00
CA LEU A 293 22.76 -32.17 16.95
C LEU A 293 23.49 -30.82 17.11
N GLU A 294 22.95 -29.86 17.86
CA GLU A 294 23.66 -28.61 18.20
C GLU A 294 24.96 -28.88 18.98
N SER A 295 24.97 -29.93 19.81
CA SER A 295 26.14 -30.36 20.57
C SER A 295 27.30 -30.81 19.66
N LEU A 296 27.00 -31.40 18.50
CA LEU A 296 27.98 -31.83 17.51
C LEU A 296 28.50 -30.67 16.65
N LEU A 297 27.64 -29.68 16.33
CA LEU A 297 28.06 -28.43 15.69
C LEU A 297 29.04 -27.62 16.54
N ALA A 298 28.86 -27.60 17.87
CA ALA A 298 29.81 -26.98 18.79
C ALA A 298 31.15 -27.72 18.83
N ALA A 299 31.15 -29.04 18.63
CA ALA A 299 32.37 -29.85 18.58
C ALA A 299 33.15 -29.72 17.26
N CYS A 300 32.47 -29.50 16.13
CA CYS A 300 33.09 -29.30 14.82
C CYS A 300 33.57 -27.86 14.54
N LYS A 301 33.21 -26.89 15.40
CA LYS A 301 33.71 -25.50 15.33
C LYS A 301 35.05 -25.28 16.08
N ILE A 302 35.78 -26.35 16.42
CA ILE A 302 37.14 -26.32 17.00
C ILE A 302 38.17 -26.62 15.90
#